data_AF-A0A397A6M2-F1
#
_entry.id   AF-A0A397A6M2-F1
#
_cell.length_a   1.000
_cell.length_b   1.000
_cell.length_c   1.000
_cell.angle_alpha   90.00
_cell.angle_beta   90.00
_cell.angle_gamma   90.00
#
_symmetry.space_group_name_H-M   'P 1'
#
loop_
_entity.id
_entity.type
_entity.pdbx_description
1 polymer ?
#
loop_
_entity_poly.entity_id
_entity_poly.type
_entity_poly.pdbx_seq_one_letter_code
_entity_poly.pdbx_strand_id
1 'polypeptide(L)'
;MSSQRGNLKKGAPKYQNSFAFTHNPKSKKTDHILGLPIHGLCPHCHAQIVWRKKYRKYKPLTQPASWVSRSEQQLAEQKGEDDKDFSEQLEGLKERERRKVLRQKKKEEDEAYALARAARRARLGLDQGGGDDDDDDEDLDDMDLSD
;
A
#
# COMPACT_ATOMS: atom_id res chain seq x y z
N MET A 1 24.77 14.80 -14.09
CA MET A 1 24.88 14.51 -12.64
C MET A 1 26.19 15.09 -12.13
N SER A 2 26.13 16.06 -11.21
CA SER A 2 27.33 16.74 -10.70
C SER A 2 28.24 15.76 -9.97
N SER A 3 29.48 15.61 -10.46
CA SER A 3 30.52 14.71 -9.94
C SER A 3 31.42 15.38 -8.91
N GLN A 4 30.95 16.45 -8.25
CA GLN A 4 31.76 17.18 -7.28
C GLN A 4 31.76 16.43 -5.95
N ARG A 5 32.91 15.84 -5.58
CA ARG A 5 33.15 15.23 -4.25
C ARG A 5 32.99 16.34 -3.20
N GLY A 6 31.82 16.38 -2.58
CA GLY A 6 31.46 17.39 -1.58
C GLY A 6 32.49 17.44 -0.44
N ASN A 7 32.77 18.66 0.00
CA ASN A 7 33.73 19.04 1.05
C ASN A 7 33.76 18.04 2.24
N LEU A 8 34.77 17.16 2.26
CA LEU A 8 34.92 16.04 3.21
C LEU A 8 35.27 16.46 4.65
N LYS A 9 35.41 17.76 4.91
CA LYS A 9 35.75 18.32 6.22
C LYS A 9 34.61 19.20 6.73
N LYS A 10 33.43 18.62 7.01
CA LYS A 10 32.44 19.32 7.84
C LYS A 10 32.89 19.22 9.30
N GLY A 11 33.50 20.29 9.82
CA GLY A 11 33.70 20.44 11.26
C GLY A 11 32.36 20.52 12.00
N ALA A 12 32.39 20.33 13.31
CA ALA A 12 31.19 20.48 14.14
C ALA A 12 30.57 21.87 13.92
N PRO A 13 29.23 22.01 13.88
CA PRO A 13 28.59 23.30 13.72
C PRO A 13 29.12 24.33 14.73
N LYS A 14 29.38 25.56 14.26
CA LYS A 14 29.94 26.66 15.06
C LYS A 14 29.13 26.98 16.32
N TYR A 15 27.82 26.76 16.27
CA TYR A 15 26.90 26.98 17.38
C TYR A 15 26.28 25.64 17.78
N GLN A 16 26.89 24.96 18.75
CA GLN A 16 26.31 23.78 19.38
C GLN A 16 25.22 24.23 20.35
N ASN A 17 24.07 23.57 20.33
CA ASN A 17 23.00 23.86 21.28
C ASN A 17 23.41 23.31 22.66
N SER A 18 23.57 24.19 23.65
CA SER A 18 24.01 23.82 25.01
C SER A 18 22.89 23.18 25.85
N PHE A 19 21.64 23.44 25.50
CA PHE A 19 20.47 22.93 26.23
C PHE A 19 19.62 22.06 25.31
N ALA A 20 19.28 20.87 25.79
CA ALA A 20 18.28 20.04 25.16
C ALA A 20 16.88 20.62 25.41
N PHE A 21 15.99 20.52 24.43
CA PHE A 21 14.59 20.90 24.62
C PHE A 21 13.94 20.05 25.71
N THR A 22 13.56 20.69 26.82
CA THR A 22 12.77 20.10 27.90
C THR A 22 11.37 20.67 27.89
N HIS A 23 10.35 19.82 27.88
CA HIS A 23 8.97 20.26 27.97
C HIS A 23 8.60 20.64 29.42
N ASN A 24 7.51 21.39 29.59
CA ASN A 24 6.95 21.68 30.91
C ASN A 24 6.32 20.39 31.48
N PRO A 25 6.85 19.83 32.58
CA PRO A 25 6.38 18.55 33.14
C PRO A 25 4.98 18.61 33.77
N LYS A 26 4.38 19.81 33.95
CA LYS A 26 3.06 19.96 34.58
C LYS A 26 1.90 20.02 33.58
N SER A 27 2.15 19.79 32.28
CA SER A 27 1.10 19.95 31.27
C SER A 27 0.25 18.68 31.12
N LYS A 28 -1.00 18.73 31.59
CA LYS A 28 -1.98 17.63 31.44
C LYS A 28 -2.13 17.13 30.00
N LYS A 29 -2.02 18.03 29.01
CA LYS A 29 -2.11 17.69 27.59
C LYS A 29 -0.90 16.88 27.11
N THR A 30 0.31 17.18 27.58
CA THR A 30 1.51 16.42 27.20
C THR A 30 1.49 15.04 27.81
N ASP A 31 1.07 14.93 29.07
CA ASP A 31 0.98 13.64 29.76
C ASP A 31 -0.01 12.71 29.05
N HIS A 32 -1.17 13.25 28.66
CA HIS A 32 -2.15 12.51 27.86
C HIS A 32 -1.57 12.03 26.53
N ILE A 33 -0.88 12.90 25.77
CA ILE A 33 -0.28 12.53 24.47
C ILE A 33 0.80 11.46 24.61
N LEU A 34 1.61 11.54 25.67
CA LEU A 34 2.67 10.57 25.97
C LEU A 34 2.09 9.21 26.38
N GLY A 35 0.96 9.20 27.09
CA GLY A 35 0.26 7.97 27.49
C GLY A 35 -0.44 7.21 26.35
N LEU A 36 -0.67 7.85 25.19
CA LEU A 36 -1.30 7.18 24.05
C LEU A 36 -0.38 6.08 23.48
N PRO A 37 -0.83 4.82 23.36
CA PRO A 37 -0.04 3.76 22.74
C PRO A 37 0.17 4.01 21.25
N ILE A 38 1.25 3.47 20.70
CA ILE A 38 1.62 3.55 19.28
C ILE A 38 1.76 2.10 18.79
N HIS A 39 0.81 1.60 18.00
CA HIS A 39 0.78 0.20 17.55
C HIS A 39 0.57 0.10 16.02
N GLY A 40 1.03 -1.00 15.41
CA GLY A 40 0.70 -1.34 14.01
C GLY A 40 1.35 -0.47 12.95
N LEU A 41 2.54 0.10 13.22
CA LEU A 41 3.20 1.07 12.33
C LEU A 41 4.61 0.54 12.01
N CYS A 42 5.10 0.81 10.79
CA CYS A 42 6.47 0.45 10.42
C CYS A 42 7.50 1.22 11.27
N PRO A 43 8.75 0.73 11.40
CA PRO A 43 9.78 1.34 12.25
C PRO A 43 10.04 2.83 11.93
N HIS A 44 10.00 3.17 10.64
CA HIS A 44 10.21 4.54 10.18
C HIS A 44 9.13 5.51 10.68
N CYS A 45 7.86 5.19 10.48
CA CYS A 45 6.78 6.08 10.92
C CYS A 45 6.55 6.02 12.43
N HIS A 46 6.83 4.88 13.07
CA HIS A 46 6.90 4.80 14.52
C HIS A 46 7.89 5.84 15.07
N ALA A 47 9.10 5.91 14.49
CA ALA A 47 10.08 6.93 14.87
C ALA A 47 9.59 8.36 14.64
N GLN A 48 8.88 8.62 13.53
CA GLN A 48 8.28 9.94 13.27
C GLN A 48 7.25 10.32 14.36
N ILE A 49 6.35 9.41 14.73
CA ILE A 49 5.33 9.67 15.76
C ILE A 49 5.99 9.89 17.12
N VAL A 50 6.95 9.05 17.52
CA VAL A 50 7.73 9.22 18.76
C VAL A 50 8.42 10.57 18.80
N TRP A 51 9.06 10.99 17.71
CA TRP A 51 9.68 12.30 17.61
C TRP A 51 8.66 13.44 17.75
N ARG A 52 7.52 13.35 17.04
CA ARG A 52 6.45 14.36 17.12
C ARG A 52 5.88 14.48 18.53
N LYS A 53 5.73 13.36 19.26
CA LYS A 53 5.33 13.37 20.68
C LYS A 53 6.39 14.03 21.56
N LYS A 54 7.66 13.63 21.41
CA LYS A 54 8.81 14.17 22.18
C LYS A 54 8.95 15.69 22.06
N TYR A 55 8.74 16.23 20.87
CA TYR A 55 8.89 17.67 20.59
C TYR A 55 7.55 18.43 20.56
N ARG A 56 6.46 17.86 21.09
CA ARG A 56 5.12 18.48 21.15
C ARG A 56 4.58 18.96 19.79
N LYS A 57 5.01 18.32 18.71
CA LYS A 57 4.54 18.54 17.32
C LYS A 57 3.44 17.57 16.91
N TYR A 58 3.04 16.66 17.81
CA TYR A 58 1.96 15.71 17.59
C TYR A 58 0.60 16.36 17.86
N LYS A 59 -0.25 16.42 16.84
CA LYS A 59 -1.65 16.85 16.95
C LYS A 59 -2.51 15.58 16.93
N PRO A 60 -3.18 15.21 18.03
CA PRO A 60 -4.08 14.06 18.02
C PRO A 60 -5.19 14.32 17.00
N LEU A 61 -5.40 13.35 16.11
CA LEU A 61 -6.47 13.40 15.12
C LEU A 61 -7.79 13.03 15.81
N THR A 62 -8.86 13.69 15.43
CA THR A 62 -10.23 13.36 15.88
C THR A 62 -10.77 12.09 15.24
N GLN A 63 -10.25 11.73 14.05
CA GLN A 63 -10.57 10.49 13.35
C GLN A 63 -9.27 9.76 12.97
N PRO A 64 -9.21 8.42 13.09
CA PRO A 64 -8.06 7.66 12.64
C PRO A 64 -7.93 7.77 11.12
N ALA A 65 -6.76 8.17 10.63
CA ALA A 65 -6.47 8.08 9.21
C ALA A 65 -6.18 6.62 8.83
N SER A 66 -6.76 6.14 7.73
CA SER A 66 -6.39 4.85 7.14
C SER A 66 -4.97 4.96 6.60
N TRP A 67 -4.05 4.16 7.15
CA TRP A 67 -2.69 4.08 6.64
C TRP A 67 -2.55 2.81 5.79
N VAL A 68 -2.31 2.98 4.49
CA VAL A 68 -1.80 1.95 3.58
C VAL A 68 -0.28 1.83 3.71
N SER A 69 0.23 0.63 4.02
CA SER A 69 1.66 0.42 4.19
C SER A 69 2.44 0.81 2.93
N ARG A 70 3.70 1.24 3.09
CA ARG A 70 4.53 1.65 1.93
C ARG A 70 4.68 0.52 0.90
N SER A 71 4.75 -0.73 1.35
CA SER A 71 4.78 -1.90 0.48
C SER A 71 3.49 -2.06 -0.32
N GLU A 72 2.32 -1.89 0.31
CA GLU A 72 1.03 -1.94 -0.38
C GLU A 72 0.90 -0.79 -1.40
N GLN A 73 1.38 0.41 -1.06
CA GLN A 73 1.44 1.53 -1.99
C GLN A 73 2.31 1.22 -3.21
N GLN A 74 3.50 0.64 -3.00
CA GLN A 74 4.40 0.24 -4.08
C GLN A 74 3.80 -0.83 -4.99
N LEU A 75 3.09 -1.80 -4.42
CA LEU A 75 2.39 -2.82 -5.21
C LEU A 75 1.25 -2.22 -6.06
N ALA A 76 0.51 -1.26 -5.50
CA ALA A 76 -0.55 -0.56 -6.24
C ALA A 76 0.02 0.32 -7.36
N GLU A 77 1.13 1.02 -7.10
CA GLU A 77 1.86 1.79 -8.12
C GLU A 77 2.39 0.90 -9.24
N GLN A 78 3.04 -0.22 -8.90
CA GLN A 78 3.53 -1.20 -9.87
C GLN A 78 2.41 -1.77 -10.73
N LYS A 79 1.31 -2.22 -10.10
CA LYS A 79 0.13 -2.68 -10.84
C LYS A 79 -0.40 -1.61 -11.81
N GLY A 80 -0.45 -0.35 -11.36
CA GLY A 80 -0.87 0.77 -12.19
C GLY A 80 0.12 1.12 -13.31
N GLU A 81 1.40 0.77 -13.18
CA GLU A 81 2.42 0.88 -14.23
C GLU A 81 2.28 -0.29 -15.22
N ASP A 82 2.11 -1.52 -14.74
CA ASP A 82 1.86 -2.71 -15.55
C ASP A 82 0.60 -2.58 -16.42
N ASP A 83 -0.49 -2.02 -15.87
CA ASP A 83 -1.74 -1.78 -16.61
C ASP A 83 -1.56 -0.72 -17.72
N LYS A 84 -0.71 0.29 -17.50
CA LYS A 84 -0.35 1.29 -18.52
C LYS A 84 0.52 0.69 -19.60
N ASP A 85 1.55 -0.05 -19.23
CA ASP A 85 2.43 -0.75 -20.16
C ASP A 85 1.63 -1.71 -21.04
N PHE A 86 0.64 -2.41 -20.47
CA PHE A 86 -0.27 -3.27 -21.22
C PHE A 86 -1.13 -2.48 -22.22
N SER A 87 -1.65 -1.32 -21.82
CA SER A 87 -2.41 -0.43 -22.71
C SER A 87 -1.56 0.10 -23.86
N GLU A 88 -0.34 0.56 -23.59
CA GLU A 88 0.59 1.06 -24.60
C GLU A 88 1.01 -0.03 -25.59
N GLN A 89 1.25 -1.25 -25.10
CA GLN A 89 1.52 -2.42 -25.96
C GLN A 89 0.37 -2.71 -26.93
N LEU A 90 -0.88 -2.54 -26.49
CA LEU A 90 -2.04 -2.70 -27.36
C LEU A 90 -2.13 -1.60 -28.41
N GLU A 91 -1.84 -0.35 -28.06
CA GLU A 91 -1.94 0.80 -28.97
C GLU A 91 -1.03 0.66 -30.22
N GLY A 92 0.10 -0.03 -30.11
CA GLY A 92 1.01 -0.27 -31.24
C GLY A 92 0.61 -1.38 -32.21
N LEU A 93 -0.35 -2.23 -31.86
CA LEU A 93 -0.68 -3.46 -32.62
C LEU A 93 -1.84 -3.27 -33.61
N LYS A 94 -1.87 -4.09 -34.67
CA LYS A 94 -3.05 -4.15 -35.57
C LYS A 94 -4.25 -4.71 -34.81
N GLU A 95 -5.45 -4.28 -35.16
CA GLU A 95 -6.71 -4.69 -34.50
C GLU A 95 -6.87 -6.22 -34.35
N ARG A 96 -6.46 -7.00 -35.36
CA ARG A 96 -6.49 -8.47 -35.31
C ARG A 96 -5.59 -9.02 -34.19
N GLU A 97 -4.40 -8.45 -34.02
CA GLU A 97 -3.42 -8.86 -33.02
C GLU A 97 -3.87 -8.42 -31.62
N ARG A 98 -4.38 -7.19 -31.48
CA ARG A 98 -5.00 -6.70 -30.23
C ARG A 98 -6.07 -7.66 -29.72
N ARG A 99 -7.01 -8.06 -30.59
CA ARG A 99 -8.07 -9.02 -30.24
C ARG A 99 -7.53 -10.39 -29.83
N LYS A 100 -6.43 -10.84 -30.43
CA LYS A 100 -5.80 -12.11 -30.06
C LYS A 100 -5.18 -12.03 -28.66
N VAL A 101 -4.46 -10.95 -28.37
CA VAL A 101 -3.85 -10.70 -27.05
C VAL A 101 -4.92 -10.62 -25.96
N LEU A 102 -6.02 -9.90 -26.18
CA LEU A 102 -7.11 -9.79 -25.22
C LEU A 102 -7.79 -11.15 -24.94
N ARG A 103 -8.04 -11.96 -25.99
CA ARG A 103 -8.60 -13.31 -25.81
C ARG A 103 -7.69 -14.21 -25.01
N GLN A 104 -6.38 -14.08 -25.20
CA GLN A 104 -5.39 -14.87 -24.49
C GLN A 104 -5.31 -14.46 -23.02
N LYS A 105 -5.28 -13.15 -22.73
CA LYS A 105 -5.33 -12.62 -21.37
C LYS A 105 -6.61 -13.05 -20.63
N LYS A 106 -7.78 -12.93 -21.26
CA LYS A 106 -9.04 -13.41 -20.68
C LYS A 106 -8.98 -14.90 -20.35
N LYS A 107 -8.46 -15.72 -21.27
CA LYS A 107 -8.30 -17.15 -21.03
C LYS A 107 -7.36 -17.45 -19.86
N GLU A 108 -6.25 -16.71 -19.73
CA GLU A 108 -5.31 -16.84 -18.61
C GLU A 108 -5.94 -16.39 -17.27
N GLU A 109 -6.75 -15.33 -17.28
CA GLU A 109 -7.51 -14.85 -16.11
C GLU A 109 -8.57 -15.88 -15.67
N ASP A 110 -9.33 -16.44 -16.62
CA ASP A 110 -10.32 -17.50 -16.37
C ASP A 110 -9.65 -18.77 -15.81
N GLU A 111 -8.50 -19.19 -16.36
CA GLU A 111 -7.70 -20.32 -15.87
C GLU A 111 -7.16 -20.05 -14.46
N ALA A 112 -6.68 -18.83 -14.18
CA ALA A 112 -6.21 -18.43 -12.85
C ALA A 112 -7.36 -18.43 -11.83
N TYR A 113 -8.55 -17.95 -12.21
CA TYR A 113 -9.74 -17.99 -11.38
C TYR A 113 -10.16 -19.44 -11.08
N ALA A 114 -10.19 -20.30 -12.10
CA ALA A 114 -10.48 -21.72 -11.93
C ALA A 114 -9.46 -22.41 -10.99
N LEU A 115 -8.17 -22.12 -11.13
CA LEU A 115 -7.12 -22.63 -10.24
C LEU A 115 -7.28 -22.09 -8.81
N ALA A 116 -7.63 -20.82 -8.63
CA ALA A 116 -7.89 -20.23 -7.31
C ALA A 116 -9.12 -20.86 -6.66
N ARG A 117 -10.20 -21.08 -7.42
CA ARG A 117 -11.42 -21.78 -6.99
C ARG A 117 -11.10 -23.22 -6.57
N ALA A 118 -10.37 -23.96 -7.40
CA ALA A 118 -9.92 -25.32 -7.08
C ALA A 118 -9.04 -25.35 -5.82
N ALA A 119 -8.10 -24.40 -5.66
CA ALA A 119 -7.24 -24.31 -4.49
C ALA A 119 -8.04 -24.00 -3.21
N ARG A 120 -9.06 -23.12 -3.29
CA ARG A 120 -9.99 -22.87 -2.17
C ARG A 120 -10.78 -24.12 -1.80
N ARG A 121 -11.32 -24.84 -2.79
CA ARG A 121 -12.05 -26.10 -2.58
C ARG A 121 -11.17 -27.18 -1.94
N ALA A 122 -9.93 -27.33 -2.40
CA ALA A 122 -8.95 -28.26 -1.83
C ALA A 122 -8.60 -27.91 -0.37
N ARG A 123 -8.41 -26.62 -0.05
CA ARG A 123 -8.16 -26.17 1.34
C ARG A 123 -9.31 -26.51 2.29
N LEU A 124 -10.54 -26.51 1.80
CA LEU A 124 -11.75 -26.83 2.58
C LEU A 124 -12.04 -28.34 2.65
N GLY A 125 -11.24 -29.19 2.00
CA GLY A 125 -11.42 -30.64 2.04
C GLY A 125 -12.68 -31.14 1.32
N LEU A 126 -13.27 -30.32 0.44
CA LEU A 126 -14.48 -30.63 -0.34
C LEU A 126 -14.17 -31.50 -1.59
N ASP A 127 -13.11 -32.32 -1.52
CA ASP A 127 -12.55 -33.08 -2.65
C ASP A 127 -13.32 -34.40 -2.95
N GLN A 128 -14.20 -34.85 -2.05
CA GLN A 128 -14.96 -36.09 -2.23
C GLN A 128 -16.45 -35.80 -2.42
N GLY A 129 -16.83 -35.65 -3.67
CA GLY A 129 -18.22 -35.53 -4.09
C GLY A 129 -18.26 -34.96 -5.50
N GLY A 130 -18.43 -35.83 -6.49
CA GLY A 130 -18.76 -35.42 -7.85
C GLY A 130 -20.13 -34.76 -7.82
N GLY A 131 -20.13 -33.47 -8.11
CA GLY A 131 -21.31 -32.66 -8.35
C GLY A 131 -20.85 -31.52 -9.24
N ASP A 132 -21.37 -31.49 -10.47
CA ASP A 132 -21.56 -30.27 -11.24
C ASP A 132 -22.36 -29.31 -10.36
N ASP A 133 -21.68 -28.61 -9.46
CA ASP A 133 -22.21 -27.37 -8.90
C ASP A 133 -21.68 -26.26 -9.81
N ASP A 134 -22.41 -26.10 -10.92
CA ASP A 134 -22.62 -24.80 -11.57
C ASP A 134 -23.18 -23.83 -10.51
N ASP A 135 -22.37 -23.46 -9.52
CA ASP A 135 -22.56 -22.20 -8.81
C ASP A 135 -22.14 -21.13 -9.82
N ASP A 136 -23.12 -20.75 -10.65
CA ASP A 136 -23.28 -19.46 -11.30
C ASP A 136 -23.20 -18.38 -10.20
N ASP A 137 -21.99 -18.02 -9.80
CA ASP A 137 -21.71 -16.71 -9.22
C ASP A 137 -21.93 -15.70 -10.35
N GLU A 138 -23.19 -15.33 -10.58
CA GLU A 138 -23.59 -14.32 -11.55
C GLU A 138 -22.80 -13.04 -11.27
N ASP A 139 -22.07 -12.57 -12.28
CA ASP A 139 -21.31 -11.31 -12.30
C ASP A 139 -22.14 -10.15 -11.71
N LEU A 140 -21.90 -9.80 -10.45
CA LEU A 140 -22.52 -8.66 -9.76
C LEU A 140 -21.90 -7.30 -10.15
N ASP A 141 -21.18 -7.23 -11.28
CA ASP A 141 -20.46 -6.04 -11.75
C ASP A 141 -21.13 -5.35 -12.95
N ASP A 142 -22.45 -5.46 -13.09
CA ASP A 142 -23.28 -4.59 -13.96
C ASP A 142 -24.34 -3.84 -13.12
N MET A 143 -23.88 -3.04 -12.16
CA MET A 143 -24.70 -1.95 -11.58
C MET A 143 -24.32 -0.65 -12.28
N ASP A 144 -24.93 -0.42 -13.44
CA ASP A 144 -25.02 0.86 -14.15
C ASP A 144 -25.63 1.93 -13.21
N LEU A 145 -24.77 2.66 -12.51
CA LEU A 145 -25.12 3.86 -11.74
C LEU A 145 -25.18 5.05 -12.71
N SER A 146 -26.27 5.12 -13.46
CA SER A 146 -26.72 6.34 -14.10
C SER A 146 -27.86 6.96 -13.29
N ASP A 147 -27.55 8.03 -12.56
CA ASP A 147 -28.39 9.24 -12.43
C ASP A 147 -27.48 10.46 -12.18
#